data_AF-A0A4V3BPG4-F1
#
_entry.id   AF-A0A4V3BPG4-F1
#
_cell.length_a   1.000
_cell.length_b   1.000
_cell.length_c   1.000
_cell.angle_alpha   90.00
_cell.angle_beta   90.00
_cell.angle_gamma   90.00
#
_symmetry.space_group_name_H-M   'P 1'
#
loop_
_entity.id
_entity.type
_entity.pdbx_description
1 polymer ?
#
loop_
_entity_poly.entity_id
_entity_poly.type
_entity_poly.pdbx_seq_one_letter_code
_entity_poly.pdbx_strand_id
1 'polypeptide(L)'
;MSARFYTLLTDIGAAKLASAAALGVPLKITKMAVGDGGGVLPTPSAQQTGLIAEKRRADLNMLYIDPQNSSQIIAEQVIPETEGGWWIREVGLFDETGALIAVGNCPESYKPQLAEGSGRTQTVRMVLITSSTDNITLKIDPAVVLATRKYVDDKVLELKVYVDDQMAKHIAAADPHTQYAPKDSPTLTGTPKAPTAAAGTNTTQIASTAFVQAVATLLNNALALKAPLASPGLTGTPTAPTAAQTVNTTQIATTAFVKAAIAGLVGSSPAALDTLNELAAALGNDANFATTMTNALAGKQPLDSTLTNLSGKDVAGLLSYLGLGELAKTPRFLVSKGSNANGWYEIYSDGFKRVGQAWNTNSPLSIPTPASGVRVVYPISFTIELKGLYATENGNMSNSFEFSNPAQIGLTGFNMATMEVTLGTSPVTSYGSSFAGYYFAEGY
;
A
#
# COMPACT_ATOMS: atom_id res chain seq x y z
N MET A 1 27.36 -95.12 84.22
CA MET A 1 25.96 -94.89 84.67
C MET A 1 25.09 -95.02 83.43
N SER A 2 24.29 -96.08 83.31
CA SER A 2 23.40 -96.26 82.15
C SER A 2 22.32 -95.16 82.17
N ALA A 3 22.14 -94.43 81.06
CA ALA A 3 21.11 -93.41 80.96
C ALA A 3 19.72 -94.06 81.06
N ARG A 4 18.82 -93.48 81.86
CA ARG A 4 17.45 -94.02 82.07
C ARG A 4 16.61 -94.03 80.78
N PHE A 5 16.87 -93.08 79.89
CA PHE A 5 16.26 -92.97 78.57
C PHE A 5 17.35 -92.88 77.52
N TYR A 6 17.26 -93.71 76.49
CA TYR A 6 18.25 -93.79 75.44
C TYR A 6 17.63 -94.35 74.17
N THR A 7 18.27 -94.03 73.05
CA THR A 7 17.99 -94.64 71.76
C THR A 7 19.13 -95.57 71.40
N LEU A 8 18.83 -96.66 70.74
CA LEU A 8 19.82 -97.54 70.14
C LEU A 8 19.48 -97.83 68.68
N LEU A 9 20.51 -98.22 67.94
CA LEU A 9 20.36 -98.74 66.59
C LEU A 9 20.04 -100.24 66.68
N THR A 10 19.02 -100.71 65.96
CA THR A 10 18.73 -102.14 65.89
C THR A 10 19.78 -102.85 65.04
N ASP A 11 19.89 -104.18 65.15
CA ASP A 11 20.79 -104.98 64.31
C ASP A 11 20.43 -104.81 62.82
N ILE A 12 19.14 -104.65 62.51
CA ILE A 12 18.64 -104.34 61.17
C ILE A 12 19.07 -102.94 60.73
N GLY A 13 18.93 -101.92 61.60
CA GLY A 13 19.35 -100.56 61.33
C GLY A 13 20.85 -100.44 61.13
N ALA A 14 21.65 -101.14 61.93
CA ALA A 14 23.10 -101.22 61.81
C ALA A 14 23.52 -101.86 60.49
N ALA A 15 22.90 -102.99 60.14
CA ALA A 15 23.17 -103.65 58.86
C ALA A 15 22.80 -102.76 57.67
N LYS A 16 21.63 -102.10 57.70
CA LYS A 16 21.19 -101.21 56.62
C LYS A 16 22.03 -99.94 56.52
N LEU A 17 22.47 -99.36 57.63
CA LEU A 17 23.40 -98.23 57.63
C LEU A 17 24.78 -98.62 57.08
N ALA A 18 25.27 -99.82 57.42
CA ALA A 18 26.50 -100.37 56.86
C ALA A 18 26.38 -100.65 55.35
N SER A 19 25.25 -101.20 54.90
CA SER A 19 24.97 -101.39 53.47
C SER A 19 24.85 -100.06 52.73
N ALA A 20 24.23 -99.04 53.32
CA ALA A 20 24.14 -97.70 52.73
C ALA A 20 25.53 -97.09 52.51
N ALA A 21 26.44 -97.25 53.48
CA ALA A 21 27.84 -96.82 53.37
C ALA A 21 28.63 -97.63 52.32
N ALA A 22 28.40 -98.94 52.22
CA ALA A 22 29.13 -99.81 51.29
C ALA A 22 28.66 -99.66 49.84
N LEU A 23 27.37 -99.43 49.60
CA LEU A 23 26.75 -99.35 48.28
C LEU A 23 26.56 -97.91 47.77
N GLY A 24 26.77 -96.91 48.62
CA GLY A 24 26.57 -95.50 48.28
C GLY A 24 25.10 -95.11 48.06
N VAL A 25 24.15 -95.95 48.50
CA VAL A 25 22.70 -95.67 48.44
C VAL A 25 22.25 -95.20 49.82
N PRO A 26 21.84 -93.94 49.99
CA PRO A 26 21.46 -93.43 51.30
C PRO A 26 20.25 -94.15 51.91
N LEU A 27 20.33 -94.43 53.22
CA LEU A 27 19.22 -94.97 54.00
C LEU A 27 18.14 -93.90 54.18
N LYS A 28 16.95 -94.17 53.64
CA LYS A 28 15.78 -93.30 53.78
C LYS A 28 14.96 -93.67 55.00
N ILE A 29 15.13 -92.92 56.08
CA ILE A 29 14.23 -92.99 57.24
C ILE A 29 13.02 -92.12 56.92
N THR A 30 11.83 -92.73 56.83
CA THR A 30 10.64 -92.04 56.33
C THR A 30 9.56 -91.86 57.39
N LYS A 31 9.49 -92.80 58.35
CA LYS A 31 8.42 -92.84 59.36
C LYS A 31 8.98 -92.90 60.76
N MET A 32 8.28 -92.26 61.68
CA MET A 32 8.47 -92.46 63.11
C MET A 32 7.19 -93.08 63.68
N ALA A 33 7.35 -94.08 64.54
CA ALA A 33 6.26 -94.63 65.32
C ALA A 33 6.47 -94.39 66.80
N VAL A 34 5.37 -94.34 67.53
CA VAL A 34 5.33 -94.20 68.99
C VAL A 34 4.41 -95.27 69.55
N GLY A 35 4.76 -95.79 70.72
CA GLY A 35 4.05 -96.87 71.39
C GLY A 35 3.94 -96.68 72.89
N ASP A 36 3.02 -97.44 73.51
CA ASP A 36 2.78 -97.42 74.95
C ASP A 36 3.57 -98.48 75.72
N GLY A 37 4.46 -99.23 75.05
CA GLY A 37 5.34 -100.23 75.65
C GLY A 37 4.62 -101.42 76.27
N GLY A 38 3.36 -101.66 75.93
CA GLY A 38 2.54 -102.72 76.53
C GLY A 38 2.08 -102.41 77.95
N GLY A 39 2.03 -101.13 78.33
CA GLY A 39 1.61 -100.69 79.66
C GLY A 39 2.76 -100.39 80.63
N VAL A 40 4.00 -100.75 80.28
CA VAL A 40 5.21 -100.57 81.11
C VAL A 40 6.30 -99.86 80.32
N LEU A 41 7.28 -99.25 81.01
CA LEU A 41 8.43 -98.63 80.34
C LEU A 41 9.32 -99.72 79.73
N PRO A 42 9.48 -99.78 78.39
CA PRO A 42 10.25 -100.83 77.77
C PRO A 42 11.75 -100.57 77.86
N THR A 43 12.54 -101.66 77.87
CA THR A 43 13.99 -101.61 77.71
C THR A 43 14.32 -101.84 76.24
N PRO A 44 14.84 -100.82 75.52
CA PRO A 44 15.20 -100.97 74.11
C PRO A 44 16.25 -102.08 73.92
N SER A 45 16.04 -102.92 72.90
CA SER A 45 16.95 -104.01 72.50
C SER A 45 17.31 -103.93 71.02
N ALA A 46 18.57 -104.23 70.68
CA ALA A 46 19.05 -104.20 69.30
C ALA A 46 18.38 -105.27 68.42
N GLN A 47 17.87 -106.36 69.00
CA GLN A 47 17.20 -107.43 68.28
C GLN A 47 15.73 -107.11 67.93
N GLN A 48 15.22 -105.93 68.33
CA GLN A 48 13.84 -105.54 68.03
C GLN A 48 13.63 -105.34 66.53
N THR A 49 12.56 -105.94 66.01
CA THR A 49 12.09 -105.75 64.63
C THR A 49 10.86 -104.84 64.54
N GLY A 50 10.26 -104.51 65.69
CA GLY A 50 9.12 -103.61 65.85
C GLY A 50 9.02 -103.08 67.29
N LEU A 51 8.11 -102.12 67.49
CA LEU A 51 7.75 -101.62 68.83
C LEU A 51 6.90 -102.66 69.57
N ILE A 52 6.96 -102.66 70.91
CA ILE A 52 6.24 -103.64 71.74
C ILE A 52 4.72 -103.46 71.60
N ALA A 53 4.25 -102.21 71.59
CA ALA A 53 2.85 -101.86 71.42
C ALA A 53 2.72 -100.50 70.72
N GLU A 54 2.88 -100.52 69.39
CA GLU A 54 2.73 -99.36 68.53
C GLU A 54 1.31 -98.78 68.60
N LYS A 55 1.21 -97.45 68.78
CA LYS A 55 -0.06 -96.71 68.79
C LYS A 55 -0.25 -95.86 67.56
N ARG A 56 0.82 -95.28 67.05
CA ARG A 56 0.81 -94.42 65.87
C ARG A 56 2.11 -94.55 65.12
N ARG A 57 2.01 -94.63 63.80
CA ARG A 57 3.11 -94.47 62.85
C ARG A 57 2.73 -93.45 61.80
N ALA A 58 3.55 -92.44 61.63
CA ALA A 58 3.35 -91.41 60.62
C ALA A 58 4.68 -90.99 59.98
N ASP A 59 4.59 -90.26 58.88
CA ASP A 59 5.76 -89.72 58.21
C ASP A 59 6.48 -88.71 59.11
N LEU A 60 7.80 -88.63 58.96
CA LEU A 60 8.61 -87.62 59.65
C LEU A 60 8.29 -86.21 59.14
N ASN A 61 8.18 -85.26 60.08
CA ASN A 61 8.08 -83.83 59.78
C ASN A 61 9.48 -83.24 59.51
N MET A 62 10.46 -83.61 60.32
CA MET A 62 11.86 -83.22 60.13
C MET A 62 12.81 -84.36 60.44
N LEU A 63 13.86 -84.46 59.63
CA LEU A 63 15.03 -85.30 59.87
C LEU A 63 16.28 -84.51 59.47
N TYR A 64 17.09 -84.12 60.44
CA TYR A 64 18.29 -83.30 60.22
C TYR A 64 19.43 -83.72 61.14
N ILE A 65 20.66 -83.36 60.77
CA ILE A 65 21.85 -83.53 61.61
C ILE A 65 21.95 -82.31 62.52
N ASP A 66 22.22 -82.52 63.81
CA ASP A 66 22.38 -81.43 64.78
C ASP A 66 23.52 -80.48 64.34
N PRO A 67 23.26 -79.17 64.14
CA PRO A 67 24.29 -78.21 63.76
C PRO A 67 25.45 -78.09 64.76
N GLN A 68 25.24 -78.45 66.03
CA GLN A 68 26.26 -78.44 67.07
C GLN A 68 26.96 -79.80 67.24
N ASN A 69 26.39 -80.88 66.69
CA ASN A 69 26.95 -82.23 66.81
C ASN A 69 26.66 -83.07 65.57
N SER A 70 27.65 -83.21 64.69
CA SER A 70 27.52 -83.94 63.43
C SER A 70 27.26 -85.44 63.59
N SER A 71 27.40 -86.02 64.79
CA SER A 71 27.12 -87.44 65.06
C SER A 71 25.69 -87.70 65.56
N GLN A 72 24.86 -86.66 65.65
CA GLN A 72 23.47 -86.76 66.12
C GLN A 72 22.49 -86.48 64.99
N ILE A 73 21.58 -87.42 64.78
CA ILE A 73 20.46 -87.27 63.87
C ILE A 73 19.22 -87.04 64.71
N ILE A 74 18.54 -85.93 64.43
CA ILE A 74 17.32 -85.55 65.12
C ILE A 74 16.16 -85.82 64.16
N ALA A 75 15.32 -86.76 64.56
CA ALA A 75 14.06 -87.05 63.90
C ALA A 75 12.93 -86.45 64.72
N GLU A 76 12.00 -85.75 64.06
CA GLU A 76 10.83 -85.15 64.71
C GLU A 76 9.54 -85.55 64.00
N GLN A 77 8.55 -85.84 64.82
CA GLN A 77 7.17 -86.02 64.41
C GLN A 77 6.27 -85.13 65.26
N VAL A 78 5.39 -84.39 64.61
CA VAL A 78 4.32 -83.64 65.26
C VAL A 78 3.07 -84.52 65.30
N ILE A 79 2.58 -84.78 66.50
CA ILE A 79 1.32 -85.47 66.72
C ILE A 79 0.23 -84.40 66.88
N PRO A 80 -0.73 -84.30 65.94
CA PRO A 80 -1.79 -83.30 66.01
C PRO A 80 -2.75 -83.57 67.18
N GLU A 81 -3.59 -82.59 67.50
CA GLU A 81 -4.60 -82.71 68.57
C GLU A 81 -5.71 -83.74 68.30
N THR A 82 -5.89 -84.14 67.05
CA THR A 82 -6.89 -85.12 66.61
C THR A 82 -6.50 -86.57 66.90
N GLU A 83 -5.25 -86.82 67.31
CA GLU A 83 -4.74 -88.16 67.57
C GLU A 83 -4.09 -88.24 68.95
N GLY A 84 -4.55 -89.19 69.77
CA GLY A 84 -4.12 -89.33 71.16
C GLY A 84 -4.99 -90.32 71.93
N GLY A 85 -5.03 -90.18 73.25
CA GLY A 85 -5.71 -91.10 74.17
C GLY A 85 -4.82 -92.23 74.70
N TRP A 86 -3.51 -92.14 74.51
CA TRP A 86 -2.54 -93.18 74.89
C TRP A 86 -1.25 -92.60 75.45
N TRP A 87 -0.52 -93.44 76.18
CA TRP A 87 0.80 -93.12 76.72
C TRP A 87 1.88 -93.33 75.67
N ILE A 88 2.85 -92.42 75.64
CA ILE A 88 4.08 -92.53 74.85
C ILE A 88 5.16 -93.02 75.79
N ARG A 89 5.76 -94.18 75.48
CA ARG A 89 6.83 -94.81 76.25
C ARG A 89 7.97 -95.31 75.39
N GLU A 90 7.69 -95.64 74.14
CA GLU A 90 8.67 -96.03 73.14
C GLU A 90 8.52 -95.22 71.86
N VAL A 91 9.63 -95.05 71.17
CA VAL A 91 9.72 -94.41 69.86
C VAL A 91 10.59 -95.26 68.95
N GLY A 92 10.19 -95.37 67.68
CA GLY A 92 10.91 -96.14 66.66
C GLY A 92 11.02 -95.37 65.36
N LEU A 93 12.18 -95.46 64.70
CA LEU A 93 12.40 -94.95 63.35
C LEU A 93 12.34 -96.07 62.34
N PHE A 94 11.61 -95.86 61.25
CA PHE A 94 11.39 -96.84 60.21
C PHE A 94 11.83 -96.30 58.85
N ASP A 95 12.38 -97.20 58.03
CA ASP A 95 12.70 -96.90 56.64
C ASP A 95 11.51 -97.07 55.69
N GLU A 96 11.73 -96.77 54.41
CA GLU A 96 10.71 -96.91 53.35
C GLU A 96 10.18 -98.35 53.16
N THR A 97 10.96 -99.36 53.58
CA THR A 97 10.54 -100.78 53.53
C THR A 97 9.75 -101.20 54.77
N GLY A 98 9.63 -100.32 55.76
CA GLY A 98 8.98 -100.61 57.04
C GLY A 98 9.87 -101.31 58.07
N ALA A 99 11.18 -101.41 57.83
CA ALA A 99 12.13 -102.00 58.77
C ALA A 99 12.45 -101.03 59.92
N LEU A 100 12.48 -101.53 61.16
CA LEU A 100 12.84 -100.75 62.34
C LEU A 100 14.35 -100.47 62.35
N ILE A 101 14.75 -99.21 62.18
CA ILE A 101 16.14 -98.77 62.11
C ILE A 101 16.68 -98.44 63.50
N ALA A 102 15.91 -97.72 64.31
CA ALA A 102 16.31 -97.34 65.65
C ALA A 102 15.11 -97.41 66.58
N VAL A 103 15.37 -97.74 67.84
CA VAL A 103 14.37 -97.81 68.89
C VAL A 103 14.87 -97.09 70.13
N GLY A 104 13.98 -96.41 70.83
CA GLY A 104 14.31 -95.75 72.08
C GLY A 104 13.15 -95.77 73.06
N ASN A 105 13.48 -95.67 74.34
CA ASN A 105 12.50 -95.42 75.38
C ASN A 105 12.45 -93.92 75.69
N CYS A 106 11.28 -93.44 76.10
CA CYS A 106 11.08 -92.05 76.49
C CYS A 106 10.34 -91.97 77.83
N PRO A 107 10.44 -90.82 78.55
CA PRO A 107 9.64 -90.60 79.75
C PRO A 107 8.15 -90.78 79.46
N GLU A 108 7.44 -91.44 80.38
CA GLU A 108 6.01 -91.68 80.23
C GLU A 108 5.26 -90.35 80.05
N SER A 109 4.74 -90.13 78.85
CA SER A 109 4.00 -88.91 78.51
C SER A 109 2.63 -89.28 77.98
N TYR A 110 1.57 -88.80 78.63
CA TYR A 110 0.21 -88.96 78.13
C TYR A 110 -0.09 -87.93 77.05
N LYS A 111 -0.53 -88.40 75.87
CA LYS A 111 -0.96 -87.55 74.76
C LYS A 111 -2.49 -87.55 74.70
N PRO A 112 -3.17 -86.52 75.23
CA PRO A 112 -4.62 -86.46 75.17
C PRO A 112 -5.11 -86.22 73.73
N GLN A 113 -6.30 -86.71 73.44
CA GLN A 113 -7.05 -86.41 72.22
C GLN A 113 -8.11 -85.33 72.49
N LEU A 114 -8.48 -84.56 71.46
CA LEU A 114 -9.48 -83.48 71.60
C LEU A 114 -10.81 -83.95 72.23
N ALA A 115 -11.23 -85.19 71.98
CA ALA A 115 -12.44 -85.79 72.56
C ALA A 115 -12.41 -85.91 74.09
N GLU A 116 -11.23 -85.86 74.72
CA GLU A 116 -11.04 -85.89 76.18
C GLU A 116 -11.08 -84.48 76.81
N GLY A 117 -11.45 -83.45 76.04
CA GLY A 117 -11.57 -82.07 76.50
C GLY A 117 -10.26 -81.28 76.53
N SER A 118 -9.15 -81.88 76.07
CA SER A 118 -7.83 -81.24 75.97
C SER A 118 -7.11 -81.66 74.68
N GLY A 119 -7.31 -80.91 73.60
CA GLY A 119 -6.52 -81.04 72.39
C GLY A 119 -5.11 -80.48 72.60
N ARG A 120 -4.08 -81.34 72.57
CA ARG A 120 -2.68 -80.91 72.66
C ARG A 120 -1.96 -81.36 71.41
N THR A 121 -1.31 -80.46 70.70
CA THR A 121 -0.30 -80.83 69.69
C THR A 121 1.02 -81.11 70.42
N GLN A 122 1.61 -82.29 70.16
CA GLN A 122 2.84 -82.70 70.84
C GLN A 122 3.90 -83.11 69.80
N THR A 123 5.07 -82.49 69.88
CA THR A 123 6.21 -82.86 69.06
C THR A 123 7.02 -83.93 69.80
N VAL A 124 7.21 -85.07 69.17
CA VAL A 124 8.11 -86.14 69.64
C VAL A 124 9.42 -86.00 68.88
N ARG A 125 10.50 -85.86 69.63
CA ARG A 125 11.87 -85.75 69.11
C ARG A 125 12.66 -86.99 69.53
N MET A 126 13.18 -87.73 68.56
CA MET A 126 14.12 -88.82 68.78
C MET A 126 15.51 -88.38 68.32
N VAL A 127 16.47 -88.43 69.23
CA VAL A 127 17.88 -88.13 68.94
C VAL A 127 18.62 -89.45 68.83
N LEU A 128 19.10 -89.79 67.64
CA LEU A 128 19.88 -90.99 67.38
C LEU A 128 21.36 -90.62 67.23
N ILE A 129 22.23 -91.27 68.00
CA ILE A 129 23.68 -91.14 67.86
C ILE A 129 24.17 -92.25 66.91
N THR A 130 24.85 -91.88 65.82
CA THR A 130 25.44 -92.85 64.88
C THR A 130 26.92 -92.56 64.64
N SER A 131 27.67 -93.57 64.21
CA SER A 131 29.10 -93.42 63.87
C SER A 131 29.34 -92.77 62.50
N SER A 132 28.31 -92.66 61.65
CA SER A 132 28.35 -91.96 60.37
C SER A 132 26.93 -91.49 59.99
N THR A 133 26.81 -90.22 59.60
CA THR A 133 25.55 -89.57 59.20
C THR A 133 25.45 -89.29 57.71
N ASP A 134 26.55 -89.48 56.96
CA ASP A 134 26.68 -89.10 55.54
C ASP A 134 25.77 -89.91 54.62
N ASN A 135 25.39 -91.12 55.04
CA ASN A 135 24.64 -92.08 54.23
C ASN A 135 23.14 -92.08 54.56
N ILE A 136 22.59 -90.98 55.08
CA ILE A 136 21.18 -90.86 55.46
C ILE A 136 20.52 -89.72 54.68
N THR A 137 19.37 -89.99 54.04
CA THR A 137 18.61 -88.94 53.35
C THR A 137 17.84 -88.08 54.34
N LEU A 138 18.22 -86.82 54.47
CA LEU A 138 17.53 -85.84 55.31
C LEU A 138 16.21 -85.39 54.67
N LYS A 139 15.17 -85.26 55.49
CA LYS A 139 13.85 -84.76 55.06
C LYS A 139 13.58 -83.45 55.81
N ILE A 140 13.63 -82.33 55.07
CA ILE A 140 13.26 -81.01 55.58
C ILE A 140 12.03 -80.58 54.80
N ASP A 141 10.87 -80.55 55.45
CA ASP A 141 9.64 -79.98 54.89
C ASP A 141 9.45 -78.54 55.43
N PRO A 142 9.70 -77.49 54.64
CA PRO A 142 9.60 -76.11 55.09
C PRO A 142 8.16 -75.56 55.16
N ALA A 143 7.14 -76.31 54.74
CA ALA A 143 5.76 -75.80 54.66
C ALA A 143 4.95 -75.91 55.97
N VAL A 144 5.44 -76.60 57.00
CA VAL A 144 4.70 -76.85 58.25
C VAL A 144 5.51 -76.44 59.49
N VAL A 145 6.05 -75.22 59.52
CA VAL A 145 6.82 -74.75 60.70
C VAL A 145 6.45 -73.32 61.10
N LEU A 146 6.13 -73.16 62.39
CA LEU A 146 6.09 -71.88 63.08
C LEU A 146 7.51 -71.29 63.09
N ALA A 147 7.72 -70.16 62.42
CA ALA A 147 9.02 -69.47 62.46
C ALA A 147 9.38 -69.08 63.90
N THR A 148 10.62 -69.35 64.32
CA THR A 148 11.10 -68.87 65.60
C THR A 148 11.15 -67.34 65.58
N ARG A 149 10.92 -66.69 66.73
CA ARG A 149 11.01 -65.22 66.83
C ARG A 149 12.36 -64.69 66.33
N LYS A 150 13.45 -65.40 66.64
CA LYS A 150 14.80 -65.08 66.16
C LYS A 150 14.91 -65.05 64.63
N TYR A 151 14.30 -66.00 63.94
CA TYR A 151 14.30 -66.02 62.48
C TYR A 151 13.61 -64.78 61.89
N VAL A 152 12.49 -64.36 62.49
CA VAL A 152 11.78 -63.15 62.06
C VAL A 152 12.58 -61.89 62.36
N ASP A 153 13.14 -61.76 63.56
CA ASP A 153 13.94 -60.60 63.96
C ASP A 153 15.19 -60.43 63.07
N ASP A 154 15.91 -61.53 62.77
CA ASP A 154 17.08 -61.52 61.89
C ASP A 154 16.70 -61.06 60.47
N LYS A 155 15.55 -61.52 59.94
CA LYS A 155 15.07 -61.13 58.60
C LYS A 155 14.58 -59.68 58.51
N VAL A 156 13.94 -59.18 59.55
CA VAL A 156 13.53 -57.76 59.63
C VAL A 156 14.76 -56.85 59.67
N LEU A 157 15.80 -57.25 60.41
CA LEU A 157 17.05 -56.49 60.47
C LEU A 157 17.77 -56.48 59.12
N GLU A 158 17.89 -57.63 58.46
CA GLU A 158 18.49 -57.75 57.12
C GLU A 158 17.79 -56.81 56.12
N LEU A 159 16.46 -56.83 56.09
CA LEU A 159 15.66 -55.96 55.23
C LEU A 159 15.85 -54.48 55.58
N LYS A 160 15.88 -54.13 56.87
CA LYS A 160 16.08 -52.74 57.30
C LYS A 160 17.43 -52.21 56.84
N VAL A 161 18.50 -52.98 57.03
CA VAL A 161 19.85 -52.59 56.59
C VAL A 161 19.89 -52.39 55.08
N TYR A 162 19.26 -53.28 54.30
CA TYR A 162 19.18 -53.13 52.85
C TYR A 162 18.44 -51.86 52.44
N VAL A 163 17.26 -51.60 53.01
CA VAL A 163 16.45 -50.41 52.68
C VAL A 163 17.19 -49.12 53.06
N ASP A 164 17.79 -49.07 54.25
CA ASP A 164 18.53 -47.90 54.73
C ASP A 164 19.76 -47.62 53.82
N ASP A 165 20.48 -48.67 53.38
CA ASP A 165 21.60 -48.54 52.42
C ASP A 165 21.14 -48.00 51.06
N GLN A 166 20.05 -48.52 50.50
CA GLN A 166 19.52 -48.04 49.23
C GLN A 166 19.05 -46.58 49.33
N MET A 167 18.41 -46.19 50.44
CA MET A 167 18.00 -44.81 50.67
C MET A 167 19.20 -43.87 50.84
N ALA A 168 20.23 -44.30 51.58
CA ALA A 168 21.45 -43.53 51.73
C ALA A 168 22.14 -43.29 50.37
N LYS A 169 22.18 -44.31 49.50
CA LYS A 169 22.69 -44.18 48.13
C LYS A 169 21.84 -43.25 47.27
N HIS A 170 20.51 -43.30 47.39
CA HIS A 170 19.60 -42.40 46.68
C HIS A 170 19.81 -40.93 47.08
N ILE A 171 19.94 -40.65 48.38
CA ILE A 171 20.17 -39.29 48.92
C ILE A 171 21.56 -38.77 48.55
N ALA A 172 22.59 -39.63 48.54
CA ALA A 172 23.96 -39.25 48.22
C ALA A 172 24.20 -39.04 46.72
N ALA A 173 23.36 -39.63 45.85
CA ALA A 173 23.46 -39.44 44.42
C ALA A 173 23.20 -37.96 44.06
N ALA A 174 24.06 -37.38 43.22
CA ALA A 174 23.89 -36.00 42.76
C ALA A 174 22.62 -35.81 41.91
N ASP A 175 22.24 -36.86 41.17
CA ASP A 175 21.02 -36.92 40.37
C ASP A 175 20.42 -38.34 40.40
N PRO A 176 19.65 -38.71 41.44
CA PRO A 176 19.00 -40.01 41.51
C PRO A 176 17.84 -40.17 40.51
N HIS A 177 17.48 -39.11 39.79
CA HIS A 177 16.31 -39.06 38.91
C HIS A 177 16.65 -38.38 37.57
N THR A 178 17.53 -39.03 36.81
CA THR A 178 18.07 -38.54 35.53
C THR A 178 17.03 -38.30 34.43
N GLN A 179 15.78 -38.77 34.64
CA GLN A 179 14.66 -38.45 33.76
C GLN A 179 14.15 -37.00 33.88
N TYR A 180 14.56 -36.25 34.92
CA TYR A 180 14.15 -34.87 35.13
C TYR A 180 15.31 -33.90 34.90
N ALA A 181 14.98 -32.68 34.48
CA ALA A 181 15.99 -31.62 34.35
C ALA A 181 16.47 -31.18 35.75
N PRO A 182 17.79 -30.94 35.95
CA PRO A 182 18.32 -30.39 37.21
C PRO A 182 17.68 -29.05 37.58
N LYS A 183 17.54 -28.79 38.88
CA LYS A 183 17.00 -27.50 39.38
C LYS A 183 17.94 -26.34 39.11
N ASP A 184 19.23 -26.56 39.35
CA ASP A 184 20.28 -25.56 39.19
C ASP A 184 20.92 -25.72 37.82
N SER A 185 20.73 -24.71 36.96
CA SER A 185 21.35 -24.63 35.62
C SER A 185 21.14 -25.88 34.74
N PRO A 186 19.89 -26.30 34.48
CA PRO A 186 19.63 -27.44 33.61
C PRO A 186 20.18 -27.20 32.20
N THR A 187 20.80 -28.23 31.63
CA THR A 187 21.02 -28.29 30.18
C THR A 187 19.77 -28.88 29.53
N LEU A 188 19.05 -28.09 28.74
CA LEU A 188 17.88 -28.56 28.00
C LEU A 188 18.33 -29.26 26.71
N THR A 189 17.94 -30.52 26.53
CA THR A 189 18.18 -31.29 25.29
C THR A 189 16.89 -31.39 24.46
N GLY A 190 17.02 -31.72 23.17
CA GLY A 190 15.87 -31.80 22.25
C GLY A 190 15.30 -30.43 21.84
N THR A 191 13.97 -30.34 21.70
CA THR A 191 13.25 -29.11 21.30
C THR A 191 12.30 -28.64 22.40
N PRO A 192 12.81 -27.99 23.47
CA PRO A 192 11.99 -27.54 24.59
C PRO A 192 10.90 -26.57 24.12
N LYS A 193 9.67 -26.77 24.62
CA LYS A 193 8.53 -25.89 24.34
C LYS A 193 8.40 -24.87 25.48
N ALA A 194 8.33 -23.59 25.13
CA ALA A 194 8.04 -22.50 26.05
C ALA A 194 6.83 -21.70 25.52
N PRO A 195 5.92 -21.22 26.39
CA PRO A 195 4.88 -20.28 25.98
C PRO A 195 5.49 -19.03 25.34
N THR A 196 4.88 -18.55 24.25
CA THR A 196 5.32 -17.31 23.62
C THR A 196 4.86 -16.12 24.45
N ALA A 197 5.82 -15.35 24.96
CA ALA A 197 5.54 -14.13 25.70
C ALA A 197 4.86 -13.05 24.84
N ALA A 198 4.09 -12.17 25.47
CA ALA A 198 3.56 -10.99 24.80
C ALA A 198 4.68 -9.99 24.47
N ALA A 199 4.47 -9.16 23.45
CA ALA A 199 5.42 -8.09 23.10
C ALA A 199 5.65 -7.15 24.29
N GLY A 200 6.91 -6.75 24.51
CA GLY A 200 7.31 -5.87 25.62
C GLY A 200 7.56 -6.57 26.96
N THR A 201 7.41 -7.90 27.03
CA THR A 201 7.75 -8.67 28.24
C THR A 201 9.24 -8.55 28.59
N ASN A 202 9.56 -8.25 29.85
CA ASN A 202 10.92 -8.01 30.36
C ASN A 202 11.24 -8.83 31.63
N THR A 203 10.83 -10.10 31.64
CA THR A 203 11.04 -11.03 32.78
C THR A 203 12.24 -11.95 32.54
N THR A 204 12.54 -12.83 33.50
CA THR A 204 13.55 -13.88 33.38
C THR A 204 13.06 -15.13 32.64
N GLN A 205 11.92 -15.05 31.95
CA GLN A 205 11.38 -16.16 31.16
C GLN A 205 12.29 -16.49 29.97
N ILE A 206 12.42 -17.77 29.64
CA ILE A 206 13.11 -18.21 28.41
C ILE A 206 12.34 -17.70 27.18
N ALA A 207 13.02 -17.04 26.26
CA ALA A 207 12.43 -16.59 25.01
C ALA A 207 12.15 -17.77 24.06
N SER A 208 10.92 -17.88 23.54
CA SER A 208 10.60 -18.84 22.49
C SER A 208 11.12 -18.35 21.13
N THR A 209 11.34 -19.27 20.19
CA THR A 209 11.74 -18.92 18.81
C THR A 209 10.71 -18.04 18.11
N ALA A 210 9.41 -18.21 18.40
CA ALA A 210 8.35 -17.36 17.88
C ALA A 210 8.47 -15.91 18.39
N PHE A 211 8.81 -15.71 19.66
CA PHE A 211 9.06 -14.36 20.21
C PHE A 211 10.27 -13.71 19.53
N VAL A 212 11.38 -14.44 19.40
CA VAL A 212 12.60 -13.94 18.73
C VAL A 212 12.33 -13.60 17.26
N GLN A 213 11.58 -14.44 16.54
CA GLN A 213 11.21 -14.18 15.15
C GLN A 213 10.33 -12.94 15.02
N ALA A 214 9.36 -12.73 15.92
CA ALA A 214 8.54 -11.53 15.92
C ALA A 214 9.38 -10.26 16.13
N VAL A 215 10.31 -10.29 17.08
CA VAL A 215 11.26 -9.18 17.33
C VAL A 215 12.14 -8.95 16.10
N ALA A 216 12.71 -9.99 15.51
CA ALA A 216 13.56 -9.88 14.31
C ALA A 216 12.79 -9.27 13.13
N THR A 217 11.53 -9.69 12.92
CA THR A 217 10.67 -9.11 11.89
C THR A 217 10.39 -7.62 12.15
N LEU A 218 10.10 -7.24 13.39
CA LEU A 218 9.89 -5.83 13.75
C LEU A 218 11.14 -4.98 13.48
N LEU A 219 12.32 -5.48 13.86
CA LEU A 219 13.58 -4.80 13.59
C LEU A 219 13.82 -4.69 12.07
N ASN A 220 13.66 -5.78 11.33
CA ASN A 220 13.87 -5.78 9.88
C ASN A 220 12.92 -4.80 9.17
N ASN A 221 11.66 -4.75 9.57
CA ASN A 221 10.69 -3.79 9.03
C ASN A 221 11.10 -2.34 9.36
N ALA A 222 11.52 -2.07 10.59
CA ALA A 222 12.00 -0.74 10.99
C ALA A 222 13.29 -0.34 10.23
N LEU A 223 14.19 -1.29 9.97
CA LEU A 223 15.39 -1.05 9.17
C LEU A 223 15.06 -0.82 7.69
N ALA A 224 14.07 -1.52 7.13
CA ALA A 224 13.64 -1.36 5.75
C ALA A 224 13.04 0.04 5.46
N LEU A 225 12.60 0.76 6.49
CA LEU A 225 12.13 2.15 6.38
C LEU A 225 13.27 3.18 6.38
N LYS A 226 14.52 2.78 6.66
CA LYS A 226 15.67 3.68 6.65
C LYS A 226 16.27 3.76 5.25
N ALA A 227 16.75 4.95 4.87
CA ALA A 227 17.50 5.11 3.64
C ALA A 227 18.86 4.36 3.71
N PRO A 228 19.37 3.83 2.59
CA PRO A 228 20.70 3.21 2.54
C PRO A 228 21.82 4.17 2.99
N LEU A 229 22.84 3.64 3.67
CA LEU A 229 24.00 4.45 4.08
C LEU A 229 24.80 4.96 2.88
N ALA A 230 25.03 4.08 1.90
CA ALA A 230 25.72 4.42 0.66
C ALA A 230 24.71 4.80 -0.41
N SER A 231 24.88 5.98 -0.99
CA SER A 231 24.08 6.49 -2.12
C SER A 231 22.56 6.36 -1.90
N PRO A 232 22.00 6.95 -0.83
CA PRO A 232 20.56 6.90 -0.60
C PRO A 232 19.80 7.52 -1.77
N GLY A 233 18.88 6.75 -2.36
CA GLY A 233 17.87 7.31 -3.27
C GLY A 233 16.86 8.12 -2.45
N LEU A 234 16.93 9.45 -2.53
CA LEU A 234 15.97 10.32 -1.86
C LEU A 234 14.71 10.45 -2.74
N THR A 235 13.55 10.00 -2.23
CA THR A 235 12.25 10.16 -2.89
C THR A 235 11.36 11.12 -2.10
N GLY A 236 10.29 11.63 -2.72
CA GLY A 236 9.41 12.65 -2.09
C GLY A 236 10.08 14.03 -2.00
N THR A 237 9.82 14.76 -0.91
CA THR A 237 10.36 16.11 -0.64
C THR A 237 11.32 16.08 0.56
N PRO A 238 12.55 15.56 0.40
CA PRO A 238 13.53 15.49 1.49
C PRO A 238 13.83 16.89 2.03
N THR A 239 13.82 17.04 3.35
CA THR A 239 14.26 18.27 4.01
C THR A 239 15.73 18.14 4.38
N ALA A 240 16.47 19.23 4.22
CA ALA A 240 17.84 19.35 4.69
C ALA A 240 18.01 20.74 5.31
N PRO A 241 18.88 20.92 6.32
CA PRO A 241 19.20 22.24 6.85
C PRO A 241 19.78 23.14 5.74
N THR A 242 19.31 24.39 5.65
CA THR A 242 19.87 25.39 4.73
C THR A 242 21.21 25.88 5.27
N ALA A 243 22.29 25.59 4.54
CA ALA A 243 23.62 26.08 4.88
C ALA A 243 23.75 27.60 4.66
N ALA A 244 24.75 28.22 5.30
CA ALA A 244 25.17 29.58 4.94
C ALA A 244 25.86 29.59 3.57
N GLN A 245 25.77 30.70 2.83
CA GLN A 245 26.29 30.83 1.44
C GLN A 245 27.80 30.61 1.30
N THR A 246 28.56 30.65 2.40
CA THR A 246 30.02 30.45 2.44
C THR A 246 30.44 28.99 2.64
N VAL A 247 29.49 28.08 2.88
CA VAL A 247 29.79 26.66 3.16
C VAL A 247 30.13 25.91 1.87
N ASN A 248 31.24 25.18 1.89
CA ASN A 248 31.78 24.42 0.75
C ASN A 248 32.03 22.92 1.08
N THR A 249 31.15 22.33 1.89
CA THR A 249 31.23 20.92 2.29
C THR A 249 30.35 20.03 1.40
N THR A 250 30.30 18.73 1.69
CA THR A 250 29.45 17.75 0.99
C THR A 250 27.97 17.80 1.41
N GLN A 251 27.52 18.87 2.09
CA GLN A 251 26.12 19.05 2.47
C GLN A 251 25.24 19.22 1.23
N ILE A 252 24.02 18.66 1.27
CA ILE A 252 23.03 18.84 0.20
C ILE A 252 22.65 20.33 0.08
N ALA A 253 22.77 20.89 -1.12
CA ALA A 253 22.29 22.24 -1.40
C ALA A 253 20.76 22.25 -1.45
N THR A 254 20.13 22.91 -0.47
CA THR A 254 18.67 23.09 -0.44
C THR A 254 18.19 24.06 -1.53
N THR A 255 16.91 23.98 -1.90
CA THR A 255 16.30 24.94 -2.84
C THR A 255 16.39 26.39 -2.35
N ALA A 256 16.32 26.62 -1.03
CA ALA A 256 16.51 27.93 -0.41
C ALA A 256 17.94 28.47 -0.61
N PHE A 257 18.96 27.61 -0.40
CA PHE A 257 20.36 27.96 -0.65
C PHE A 257 20.59 28.35 -2.12
N VAL A 258 20.09 27.54 -3.06
CA VAL A 258 20.23 27.81 -4.50
C VAL A 258 19.51 29.09 -4.92
N LYS A 259 18.29 29.33 -4.44
CA LYS A 259 17.56 30.59 -4.69
C LYS A 259 18.33 31.80 -4.17
N ALA A 260 18.88 31.72 -2.95
CA ALA A 260 19.69 32.79 -2.37
C ALA A 260 20.99 33.01 -3.18
N ALA A 261 21.64 31.95 -3.66
CA ALA A 261 22.85 32.05 -4.47
C ALA A 261 22.59 32.72 -5.82
N ILE A 262 21.51 32.32 -6.49
CA ILE A 262 21.07 32.92 -7.76
C ILE A 262 20.68 34.38 -7.55
N ALA A 263 19.92 34.70 -6.50
CA ALA A 263 19.56 36.07 -6.18
C ALA A 263 20.81 36.92 -5.89
N GLY A 264 21.78 36.38 -5.14
CA GLY A 264 23.07 37.02 -4.91
C GLY A 264 23.86 37.24 -6.21
N LEU A 265 23.87 36.27 -7.13
CA LEU A 265 24.53 36.38 -8.44
C LEU A 265 23.85 37.42 -9.34
N VAL A 266 22.51 37.40 -9.44
CA VAL A 266 21.72 38.36 -10.22
C VAL A 266 21.83 39.77 -9.64
N GLY A 267 21.82 39.91 -8.31
CA GLY A 267 22.02 41.19 -7.63
C GLY A 267 23.47 41.70 -7.68
N SER A 268 24.44 40.81 -7.90
CA SER A 268 25.84 41.16 -8.18
C SER A 268 26.09 41.39 -9.68
N SER A 269 25.05 41.24 -10.52
CA SER A 269 25.18 41.50 -11.94
C SER A 269 25.50 42.99 -12.13
N PRO A 270 26.53 43.35 -12.92
CA PRO A 270 26.95 44.73 -13.10
C PRO A 270 25.76 45.62 -13.51
N ALA A 271 25.82 46.91 -13.18
CA ALA A 271 24.78 47.91 -13.48
C ALA A 271 24.19 47.81 -14.91
N ALA A 272 24.93 47.27 -15.87
CA ALA A 272 24.46 46.95 -17.22
C ALA A 272 23.23 46.01 -17.29
N LEU A 273 23.05 45.03 -16.40
CA LEU A 273 21.83 44.19 -16.42
C LEU A 273 20.62 44.89 -15.76
N ASP A 274 20.85 45.73 -14.75
CA ASP A 274 19.84 46.65 -14.23
C ASP A 274 19.40 47.61 -15.34
N THR A 275 20.37 48.16 -16.10
CA THR A 275 20.07 49.04 -17.22
C THR A 275 19.28 48.37 -18.34
N LEU A 276 19.41 47.07 -18.58
CA LEU A 276 18.61 46.37 -19.60
C LEU A 276 17.16 46.17 -19.15
N ASN A 277 16.93 45.86 -17.87
CA ASN A 277 15.59 45.78 -17.30
C ASN A 277 14.93 47.17 -17.22
N GLU A 278 15.69 48.19 -16.83
CA GLU A 278 15.27 49.59 -16.86
C GLU A 278 14.97 50.08 -18.29
N LEU A 279 15.79 49.71 -19.29
CA LEU A 279 15.51 50.04 -20.70
C LEU A 279 14.25 49.33 -21.21
N ALA A 280 14.08 48.04 -20.90
CA ALA A 280 12.91 47.27 -21.30
C ALA A 280 11.63 47.88 -20.69
N ALA A 281 11.67 48.23 -19.40
CA ALA A 281 10.57 48.92 -18.73
C ALA A 281 10.33 50.34 -19.28
N ALA A 282 11.39 51.12 -19.55
CA ALA A 282 11.29 52.47 -20.12
C ALA A 282 10.71 52.48 -21.54
N LEU A 283 10.91 51.39 -22.31
CA LEU A 283 10.30 51.16 -23.62
C LEU A 283 8.93 50.46 -23.54
N GLY A 284 8.35 50.33 -22.34
CA GLY A 284 7.01 49.77 -22.12
C GLY A 284 6.91 48.26 -22.36
N ASN A 285 8.03 47.54 -22.33
CA ASN A 285 8.12 46.12 -22.71
C ASN A 285 7.54 45.81 -24.10
N ASP A 286 7.60 46.76 -25.03
CA ASP A 286 7.07 46.61 -26.38
C ASP A 286 8.05 45.83 -27.28
N ALA A 287 7.75 44.56 -27.53
CA ALA A 287 8.53 43.69 -28.42
C ALA A 287 8.62 44.22 -29.87
N ASN A 288 7.69 45.09 -30.27
CA ASN A 288 7.63 45.70 -31.61
C ASN A 288 7.84 47.22 -31.54
N PHE A 289 8.58 47.73 -30.55
CA PHE A 289 8.77 49.17 -30.34
C PHE A 289 9.09 49.95 -31.63
N ALA A 290 9.98 49.41 -32.48
CA ALA A 290 10.30 50.01 -33.76
C ALA A 290 9.08 50.15 -34.69
N THR A 291 8.23 49.13 -34.77
CA THR A 291 6.99 49.14 -35.56
C THR A 291 5.97 50.10 -34.96
N THR A 292 5.80 50.10 -33.65
CA THR A 292 4.90 51.01 -32.93
C THR A 292 5.27 52.47 -33.18
N MET A 293 6.56 52.83 -33.08
CA MET A 293 7.03 54.18 -33.39
C MET A 293 6.90 54.51 -34.88
N THR A 294 7.20 53.58 -35.78
CA THR A 294 7.01 53.78 -37.22
C THR A 294 5.54 54.10 -37.55
N ASN A 295 4.59 53.38 -36.95
CA ASN A 295 3.16 53.63 -37.14
C ASN A 295 2.73 54.99 -36.56
N ALA A 296 3.22 55.35 -35.37
CA ALA A 296 2.92 56.63 -34.74
C ALA A 296 3.46 57.82 -35.57
N LEU A 297 4.63 57.67 -36.19
CA LEU A 297 5.21 58.67 -37.08
C LEU A 297 4.46 58.73 -38.42
N ALA A 298 4.02 57.60 -38.98
CA ALA A 298 3.29 57.56 -40.25
C ALA A 298 1.93 58.30 -40.21
N GLY A 299 1.32 58.41 -39.02
CA GLY A 299 0.09 59.19 -38.83
C GLY A 299 0.29 60.71 -38.73
N LYS A 300 1.53 61.20 -38.68
CA LYS A 300 1.81 62.64 -38.62
C LYS A 300 1.74 63.25 -40.01
N GLN A 301 1.08 64.40 -40.11
CA GLN A 301 1.14 65.18 -41.33
C GLN A 301 2.55 65.75 -41.54
N PRO A 302 3.00 65.91 -42.81
CA PRO A 302 4.23 66.61 -43.11
C PRO A 302 4.21 68.02 -42.50
N LEU A 303 5.37 68.53 -42.05
CA LEU A 303 5.54 69.89 -41.52
C LEU A 303 5.44 70.97 -42.62
N ASP A 304 4.55 70.77 -43.58
CA ASP A 304 4.24 71.74 -44.61
C ASP A 304 3.13 72.68 -44.09
N SER A 305 3.39 73.99 -44.15
CA SER A 305 2.47 75.01 -43.64
C SER A 305 1.13 75.00 -44.37
N THR A 306 1.12 74.64 -45.67
CA THR A 306 -0.10 74.59 -46.48
C THR A 306 -0.94 73.37 -46.08
N LEU A 307 -0.35 72.18 -45.99
CA LEU A 307 -1.05 70.98 -45.56
C LEU A 307 -1.54 71.08 -44.11
N THR A 308 -0.77 71.74 -43.24
CA THR A 308 -1.18 72.04 -41.86
C THR A 308 -2.36 73.01 -41.82
N ASN A 309 -2.37 74.04 -42.68
CA ASN A 309 -3.49 74.96 -42.76
C ASN A 309 -4.73 74.29 -43.37
N LEU A 310 -4.58 73.38 -44.34
CA LEU A 310 -5.70 72.65 -44.92
C LEU A 310 -6.27 71.59 -43.98
N SER A 311 -5.45 71.03 -43.09
CA SER A 311 -5.87 69.95 -42.24
C SER A 311 -6.90 70.40 -41.21
N GLY A 312 -7.92 69.56 -41.01
CA GLY A 312 -9.03 69.87 -40.11
C GLY A 312 -10.00 70.95 -40.60
N LYS A 313 -9.79 71.56 -41.78
CA LYS A 313 -10.79 72.45 -42.40
C LYS A 313 -11.95 71.63 -42.97
N ASP A 314 -13.16 72.11 -42.76
CA ASP A 314 -14.35 71.62 -43.46
C ASP A 314 -14.41 72.17 -44.90
N VAL A 315 -15.40 71.74 -45.68
CA VAL A 315 -15.56 72.15 -47.08
C VAL A 315 -15.64 73.68 -47.21
N ALA A 316 -16.33 74.36 -46.29
CA ALA A 316 -16.44 75.81 -46.28
C ALA A 316 -15.08 76.49 -46.03
N GLY A 317 -14.32 75.99 -45.06
CA GLY A 317 -12.96 76.45 -44.77
C GLY A 317 -12.00 76.25 -45.94
N LEU A 318 -12.14 75.15 -46.69
CA LEU A 318 -11.34 74.88 -47.89
C LEU A 318 -11.64 75.86 -49.02
N LEU A 319 -12.92 76.11 -49.32
CA LEU A 319 -13.32 77.06 -50.37
C LEU A 319 -12.87 78.48 -50.05
N SER A 320 -12.92 78.87 -48.78
CA SER A 320 -12.39 80.15 -48.30
C SER A 320 -10.87 80.23 -48.46
N TYR A 321 -10.13 79.20 -48.08
CA TYR A 321 -8.67 79.15 -48.23
C TYR A 321 -8.24 79.25 -49.71
N LEU A 322 -9.01 78.66 -50.62
CA LEU A 322 -8.76 78.66 -52.06
C LEU A 322 -9.31 79.91 -52.80
N GLY A 323 -10.03 80.80 -52.11
CA GLY A 323 -10.59 82.03 -52.71
C GLY A 323 -11.76 81.80 -53.67
N LEU A 324 -12.43 80.65 -53.61
CA LEU A 324 -13.56 80.30 -54.47
C LEU A 324 -14.88 80.69 -53.78
N GLY A 325 -15.35 81.93 -54.03
CA GLY A 325 -16.56 82.49 -53.43
C GLY A 325 -17.85 82.33 -54.26
N GLU A 326 -18.75 83.31 -54.16
CA GLU A 326 -20.10 83.29 -54.75
C GLU A 326 -20.15 83.28 -56.30
N LEU A 327 -19.06 83.65 -56.98
CA LEU A 327 -18.96 83.62 -58.46
C LEU A 327 -19.07 82.21 -59.05
N ALA A 328 -18.83 81.17 -58.25
CA ALA A 328 -19.02 79.79 -58.68
C ALA A 328 -20.51 79.40 -58.87
N LYS A 329 -21.47 80.30 -58.55
CA LYS A 329 -22.91 79.96 -58.46
C LYS A 329 -23.83 80.58 -59.54
N THR A 330 -23.38 81.39 -60.50
CA THR A 330 -24.28 82.04 -61.51
C THR A 330 -24.30 81.36 -62.91
N PRO A 331 -25.48 81.20 -63.57
CA PRO A 331 -25.61 80.40 -64.80
C PRO A 331 -25.31 81.08 -66.15
N ARG A 332 -25.33 82.43 -66.29
CA ARG A 332 -24.93 83.15 -67.53
C ARG A 332 -24.14 84.41 -67.19
N PHE A 333 -23.00 84.62 -67.84
CA PHE A 333 -22.18 85.83 -67.68
C PHE A 333 -21.71 86.38 -69.04
N LEU A 334 -21.44 87.68 -69.11
CA LEU A 334 -21.01 88.37 -70.33
C LEU A 334 -19.59 87.93 -70.70
N VAL A 335 -19.40 87.49 -71.94
CA VAL A 335 -18.09 87.09 -72.47
C VAL A 335 -17.46 88.20 -73.30
N SER A 336 -18.27 88.95 -74.07
CA SER A 336 -17.75 90.02 -74.94
C SER A 336 -18.82 91.06 -75.30
N LYS A 337 -18.41 92.30 -75.57
CA LYS A 337 -19.26 93.38 -76.13
C LYS A 337 -18.44 94.31 -77.04
N GLY A 338 -19.08 94.90 -78.06
CA GLY A 338 -18.40 95.80 -79.00
C GLY A 338 -19.34 96.50 -80.00
N SER A 339 -18.78 97.19 -81.00
CA SER A 339 -19.53 97.84 -82.08
C SER A 339 -18.74 97.86 -83.39
N ASN A 340 -19.44 97.92 -84.52
CA ASN A 340 -18.87 98.09 -85.86
C ASN A 340 -19.76 99.00 -86.73
N ALA A 341 -19.43 99.13 -88.03
CA ALA A 341 -20.16 99.97 -88.97
C ALA A 341 -21.66 99.63 -89.08
N ASN A 342 -22.05 98.40 -88.75
CA ASN A 342 -23.44 97.93 -88.80
C ASN A 342 -24.17 98.09 -87.46
N GLY A 343 -23.51 98.52 -86.38
CA GLY A 343 -24.09 98.78 -85.04
C GLY A 343 -23.35 98.11 -83.88
N TRP A 344 -24.00 97.91 -82.73
CA TRP A 344 -23.41 97.35 -81.50
C TRP A 344 -23.79 95.87 -81.26
N TYR A 345 -22.98 95.14 -80.47
CA TYR A 345 -23.23 93.74 -80.11
C TYR A 345 -22.76 93.33 -78.70
N GLU A 346 -23.39 92.28 -78.15
CA GLU A 346 -23.03 91.59 -76.90
C GLU A 346 -23.05 90.06 -77.09
N ILE A 347 -22.15 89.31 -76.42
CA ILE A 347 -22.05 87.83 -76.43
C ILE A 347 -21.95 87.30 -74.99
N TYR A 348 -22.79 86.33 -74.66
CA TYR A 348 -22.87 85.71 -73.33
C TYR A 348 -22.29 84.28 -73.31
N SER A 349 -21.99 83.77 -72.10
CA SER A 349 -21.31 82.47 -71.86
C SER A 349 -22.03 81.25 -72.42
N ASP A 350 -23.33 81.38 -72.71
CA ASP A 350 -24.17 80.37 -73.33
C ASP A 350 -24.40 80.59 -74.83
N GLY A 351 -23.69 81.55 -75.44
CA GLY A 351 -23.79 81.86 -76.86
C GLY A 351 -24.91 82.83 -77.24
N PHE A 352 -25.72 83.31 -76.29
CA PHE A 352 -26.74 84.32 -76.57
C PHE A 352 -26.10 85.62 -77.05
N LYS A 353 -26.75 86.28 -78.02
CA LYS A 353 -26.30 87.52 -78.63
C LYS A 353 -27.41 88.56 -78.64
N ARG A 354 -27.03 89.83 -78.49
CA ARG A 354 -27.90 90.99 -78.70
C ARG A 354 -27.18 91.96 -79.61
N VAL A 355 -27.87 92.49 -80.61
CA VAL A 355 -27.29 93.41 -81.59
C VAL A 355 -28.27 94.54 -81.91
N GLY A 356 -27.80 95.69 -82.38
CA GLY A 356 -28.70 96.75 -82.81
C GLY A 356 -28.00 97.92 -83.49
N GLN A 357 -28.79 98.76 -84.17
CA GLN A 357 -28.33 99.98 -84.83
C GLN A 357 -29.40 101.08 -84.80
N ALA A 358 -28.97 102.33 -84.82
CA ALA A 358 -29.86 103.49 -84.94
C ALA A 358 -29.45 104.40 -86.09
N TRP A 359 -30.43 104.90 -86.84
CA TRP A 359 -30.29 105.93 -87.87
C TRP A 359 -31.10 107.16 -87.48
N ASN A 360 -30.50 108.34 -87.61
CA ASN A 360 -31.14 109.61 -87.27
C ASN A 360 -31.62 110.35 -88.53
N THR A 361 -32.37 111.44 -88.35
CA THR A 361 -32.97 112.21 -89.45
C THR A 361 -31.97 112.89 -90.38
N ASN A 362 -30.73 113.12 -89.92
CA ASN A 362 -29.68 113.76 -90.72
C ASN A 362 -28.88 112.73 -91.54
N SER A 363 -28.97 111.45 -91.20
CA SER A 363 -28.36 110.33 -91.92
C SER A 363 -29.31 109.15 -91.90
N PRO A 364 -30.49 109.29 -92.55
CA PRO A 364 -31.48 108.24 -92.58
C PRO A 364 -30.99 107.10 -93.47
N LEU A 365 -31.50 105.90 -93.23
CA LEU A 365 -31.31 104.77 -94.11
C LEU A 365 -32.05 105.05 -95.43
N SER A 366 -31.30 105.28 -96.52
CA SER A 366 -31.89 105.49 -97.85
C SER A 366 -32.47 104.20 -98.42
N ILE A 367 -33.69 104.28 -98.98
CA ILE A 367 -34.41 103.16 -99.58
C ILE A 367 -34.66 103.46 -101.06
N PRO A 368 -33.83 102.95 -101.99
CA PRO A 368 -33.98 103.20 -103.42
C PRO A 368 -35.07 102.33 -104.03
N THR A 369 -36.00 102.95 -104.76
CA THR A 369 -37.12 102.34 -105.51
C THR A 369 -38.08 101.51 -104.65
N PRO A 370 -39.36 101.92 -104.57
CA PRO A 370 -40.27 101.42 -103.53
C PRO A 370 -40.56 99.92 -103.51
N ALA A 371 -40.43 99.23 -104.65
CA ALA A 371 -40.77 97.81 -104.76
C ALA A 371 -39.65 96.84 -104.34
N SER A 372 -38.40 97.30 -104.14
CA SER A 372 -37.26 96.39 -103.88
C SER A 372 -36.69 96.43 -102.45
N GLY A 373 -36.95 97.49 -101.67
CA GLY A 373 -36.42 97.67 -100.31
C GLY A 373 -34.89 97.82 -100.21
N VAL A 374 -34.39 97.97 -98.98
CA VAL A 374 -32.95 98.01 -98.62
C VAL A 374 -32.64 96.96 -97.57
N ARG A 375 -31.46 96.34 -97.65
CA ARG A 375 -31.02 95.35 -96.68
C ARG A 375 -30.23 95.97 -95.53
N VAL A 376 -30.69 95.73 -94.30
CA VAL A 376 -30.00 96.05 -93.05
C VAL A 376 -29.23 94.82 -92.58
N VAL A 377 -27.91 94.94 -92.42
CA VAL A 377 -27.04 93.87 -91.94
C VAL A 377 -26.85 94.00 -90.42
N TYR A 378 -26.88 92.88 -89.69
CA TYR A 378 -26.59 92.89 -88.26
C TYR A 378 -25.10 93.14 -87.96
N PRO A 379 -24.77 93.77 -86.83
CA PRO A 379 -23.40 93.94 -86.33
C PRO A 379 -22.61 92.62 -86.29
N ILE A 380 -23.23 91.58 -85.74
CA ILE A 380 -22.75 90.21 -85.81
C ILE A 380 -23.91 89.31 -86.19
N SER A 381 -23.61 88.21 -86.87
CA SER A 381 -24.62 87.24 -87.25
C SER A 381 -25.08 86.41 -86.05
N PHE A 382 -26.38 86.17 -85.99
CA PHE A 382 -26.92 85.04 -85.26
C PHE A 382 -26.50 83.76 -85.97
N THR A 383 -26.26 82.70 -85.21
CA THR A 383 -25.75 81.42 -85.72
C THR A 383 -26.80 80.33 -85.77
N ILE A 384 -27.82 80.40 -84.92
CA ILE A 384 -28.84 79.38 -84.73
C ILE A 384 -30.20 79.96 -85.06
N GLU A 385 -30.62 81.00 -84.33
CA GLU A 385 -31.95 81.54 -84.46
C GLU A 385 -32.01 83.00 -84.02
N LEU A 386 -32.92 83.72 -84.66
CA LEU A 386 -33.34 85.04 -84.23
C LEU A 386 -34.51 84.86 -83.26
N LYS A 387 -34.34 85.28 -82.01
CA LYS A 387 -35.41 85.24 -80.99
C LYS A 387 -36.36 86.42 -81.11
N GLY A 388 -35.85 87.58 -81.49
CA GLY A 388 -36.67 88.76 -81.72
C GLY A 388 -35.94 89.78 -82.56
N LEU A 389 -36.69 90.47 -83.40
CA LEU A 389 -36.26 91.68 -84.10
C LEU A 389 -37.30 92.75 -83.84
N TYR A 390 -36.84 93.89 -83.35
CA TYR A 390 -37.68 95.00 -82.97
C TYR A 390 -37.12 96.23 -83.66
N ALA A 391 -37.92 96.86 -84.53
CA ALA A 391 -37.58 98.16 -85.11
C ALA A 391 -38.65 99.18 -84.71
N THR A 392 -38.23 100.43 -84.54
CA THR A 392 -39.10 101.52 -84.12
C THR A 392 -38.70 102.80 -84.86
N GLU A 393 -39.71 103.49 -85.39
CA GLU A 393 -39.57 104.77 -86.08
C GLU A 393 -39.49 105.94 -85.10
N ASN A 394 -38.76 106.99 -85.48
CA ASN A 394 -38.80 108.26 -84.76
C ASN A 394 -40.05 109.06 -85.17
N GLY A 395 -41.03 109.21 -84.27
CA GLY A 395 -42.32 109.85 -84.54
C GLY A 395 -42.24 111.34 -84.84
N ASN A 396 -42.68 111.74 -86.04
CA ASN A 396 -43.15 113.08 -86.49
C ASN A 396 -43.08 113.29 -88.03
N MET A 397 -42.89 112.23 -88.83
CA MET A 397 -42.98 112.27 -90.29
C MET A 397 -43.84 111.10 -90.77
N SER A 398 -44.68 111.31 -91.80
CA SER A 398 -45.45 110.24 -92.46
C SER A 398 -44.49 109.31 -93.21
N ASN A 399 -43.96 108.33 -92.48
CA ASN A 399 -42.96 107.37 -92.90
C ASN A 399 -43.60 105.99 -92.97
N SER A 400 -44.31 105.70 -94.04
CA SER A 400 -44.96 104.40 -94.20
C SER A 400 -43.91 103.35 -94.64
N PHE A 401 -43.36 102.60 -93.68
CA PHE A 401 -42.45 101.47 -93.95
C PHE A 401 -43.04 100.14 -93.49
N GLU A 402 -42.63 99.08 -94.16
CA GLU A 402 -42.98 97.71 -93.81
C GLU A 402 -41.78 96.79 -94.01
N PHE A 403 -41.72 95.72 -93.23
CA PHE A 403 -40.86 94.60 -93.55
C PHE A 403 -41.48 93.88 -94.75
N SER A 404 -40.86 94.00 -95.92
CA SER A 404 -41.48 93.69 -97.22
C SER A 404 -41.90 92.22 -97.40
N ASN A 405 -41.44 91.32 -96.53
CA ASN A 405 -41.85 89.91 -96.44
C ASN A 405 -41.14 89.27 -95.22
N PRO A 406 -41.79 88.44 -94.37
CA PRO A 406 -41.12 87.67 -93.31
C PRO A 406 -39.95 86.80 -93.82
N ALA A 407 -40.02 86.32 -95.08
CA ALA A 407 -38.95 85.51 -95.70
C ALA A 407 -37.63 86.28 -95.93
N GLN A 408 -37.62 87.60 -95.71
CA GLN A 408 -36.42 88.44 -95.86
C GLN A 408 -35.81 88.88 -94.52
N ILE A 409 -36.26 88.31 -93.40
CA ILE A 409 -35.61 88.42 -92.08
C ILE A 409 -34.74 87.18 -91.86
N GLY A 410 -33.42 87.36 -91.81
CA GLY A 410 -32.46 86.27 -91.63
C GLY A 410 -31.50 86.50 -90.48
N LEU A 411 -30.65 85.51 -90.20
CA LEU A 411 -29.67 85.55 -89.11
C LEU A 411 -28.55 86.58 -89.29
N THR A 412 -28.40 87.13 -90.49
CA THR A 412 -27.35 88.11 -90.84
C THR A 412 -27.90 89.52 -91.04
N GLY A 413 -29.22 89.69 -91.02
CA GLY A 413 -29.86 90.96 -91.32
C GLY A 413 -31.25 90.78 -91.92
N PHE A 414 -31.96 91.89 -92.10
CA PHE A 414 -33.35 91.95 -92.57
C PHE A 414 -33.52 93.01 -93.67
N ASN A 415 -34.57 92.89 -94.49
CA ASN A 415 -34.93 93.93 -95.46
C ASN A 415 -36.01 94.87 -94.93
N MET A 416 -35.89 96.15 -95.31
CA MET A 416 -36.87 97.20 -95.06
C MET A 416 -37.34 97.80 -96.39
N ALA A 417 -38.64 97.97 -96.62
CA ALA A 417 -39.15 98.76 -97.74
C ALA A 417 -40.25 99.74 -97.33
N THR A 418 -40.64 100.55 -98.30
CA THR A 418 -41.62 101.64 -98.16
C THR A 418 -42.98 101.17 -98.63
N MET A 419 -44.04 101.44 -97.88
CA MET A 419 -45.42 101.21 -98.30
C MET A 419 -45.95 102.37 -99.14
N GLU A 420 -46.94 102.10 -99.98
CA GLU A 420 -47.66 103.11 -100.75
C GLU A 420 -48.50 103.99 -99.82
N VAL A 421 -48.48 105.31 -100.04
CA VAL A 421 -49.30 106.27 -99.27
C VAL A 421 -50.26 106.98 -100.21
N THR A 422 -51.56 106.85 -99.95
CA THR A 422 -52.58 107.66 -100.63
C THR A 422 -52.74 109.00 -99.92
N LEU A 423 -52.18 110.07 -100.48
CA LEU A 423 -52.33 111.44 -99.96
C LEU A 423 -53.54 112.14 -100.59
N GLY A 424 -54.71 112.02 -99.95
CA GLY A 424 -55.90 112.83 -100.30
C GLY A 424 -56.54 112.54 -101.66
N THR A 425 -57.61 113.28 -101.98
CA THR A 425 -58.58 112.99 -103.06
C THR A 425 -58.07 113.23 -104.50
N SER A 426 -56.76 113.20 -104.75
CA SER A 426 -56.18 113.25 -106.09
C SER A 426 -55.03 112.24 -106.17
N PRO A 427 -55.14 111.15 -106.96
CA PRO A 427 -54.19 110.05 -106.89
C PRO A 427 -52.92 110.39 -107.67
N VAL A 428 -51.91 110.91 -106.94
CA VAL A 428 -50.52 110.76 -107.34
C VAL A 428 -49.92 109.77 -106.35
N THR A 429 -49.53 108.59 -106.84
CA THR A 429 -48.87 107.58 -106.01
C THR A 429 -47.46 108.08 -105.67
N SER A 430 -47.14 108.15 -104.38
CA SER A 430 -45.81 108.51 -103.88
C SER A 430 -45.41 107.53 -102.80
N TYR A 431 -44.16 107.06 -102.87
CA TYR A 431 -43.55 106.21 -101.86
C TYR A 431 -42.45 106.98 -101.15
N GLY A 432 -42.25 106.70 -99.86
CA GLY A 432 -41.10 107.22 -99.11
C GLY A 432 -39.77 106.72 -99.68
N SER A 433 -38.67 107.41 -99.37
CA SER A 433 -37.33 107.05 -99.86
C SER A 433 -36.25 107.00 -98.76
N SER A 434 -36.61 107.17 -97.48
CA SER A 434 -35.63 107.15 -96.36
C SER A 434 -36.22 106.87 -94.96
N PHE A 435 -35.57 106.02 -94.14
CA PHE A 435 -35.99 105.64 -92.77
C PHE A 435 -35.08 106.25 -91.67
N ALA A 436 -35.69 106.77 -90.60
CA ALA A 436 -35.00 107.19 -89.37
C ALA A 436 -35.65 106.57 -88.13
N GLY A 437 -34.86 105.87 -87.33
CA GLY A 437 -35.31 105.04 -86.21
C GLY A 437 -34.20 104.11 -85.72
N TYR A 438 -34.53 103.15 -84.86
CA TYR A 438 -33.56 102.14 -84.43
C TYR A 438 -34.15 100.74 -84.54
N TYR A 439 -33.25 99.76 -84.60
CA TYR A 439 -33.62 98.37 -84.36
C TYR A 439 -32.69 97.75 -83.33
N PHE A 440 -33.20 96.74 -82.64
CA PHE A 440 -32.37 95.74 -81.99
C PHE A 440 -32.92 94.35 -82.27
N ALA A 441 -32.01 93.39 -82.26
CA ALA A 441 -32.28 92.00 -82.49
C ALA A 441 -31.57 91.15 -81.44
N GLU A 442 -32.20 90.05 -81.08
CA GLU A 442 -31.72 89.14 -80.05
C GLU A 442 -31.86 87.71 -80.55
N GLY A 443 -30.95 86.84 -80.13
CA GLY A 443 -30.88 85.48 -80.66
C GLY A 443 -29.60 84.76 -80.29
N TYR A 444 -29.34 83.66 -80.97
CA TYR A 444 -28.15 82.83 -80.79
C TYR A 444 -27.39 82.73 -82.09
#